data_AF-A0A6I4Q2V4-F1
#
_entry.id   AF-A0A6I4Q2V4-F1
#
_cell.length_a   1.000
_cell.length_b   1.000
_cell.length_c   1.000
_cell.angle_alpha   90.00
_cell.angle_beta   90.00
_cell.angle_gamma   90.00
#
_symmetry.space_group_name_H-M   'P 1'
#
loop_
_entity.id
_entity.type
_entity.pdbx_description
1 polymer ?
#
loop_
_entity_poly.entity_id
_entity_poly.type
_entity_poly.pdbx_seq_one_letter_code
_entity_poly.pdbx_strand_id
1 'polypeptide(L)' 'MFPEYREIISKLKNTDLRFQKLFDQHNELDQKIKNIESGIIVNTTETIEALKKQKLKIKDEIYEILRKASDTHLNL' A
#
# COMPACT_ATOMS: atom_id res chain seq x y z
N MET A 1 1.86 7.90 1.86
CA MET A 1 2.85 6.81 1.68
C MET A 1 4.08 7.13 2.50
N PHE A 2 5.01 6.19 2.69
CA PHE A 2 6.25 6.36 3.48
C PHE A 2 7.32 7.15 2.69
N PRO A 3 7.51 8.46 2.93
CA PRO A 3 8.43 9.28 2.14
C PRO A 3 9.90 8.93 2.41
N GLU A 4 10.20 8.44 3.61
CA GLU A 4 11.53 8.05 4.08
C GLU A 4 12.10 6.84 3.32
N TYR A 5 11.24 6.01 2.72
CA TYR A 5 11.65 4.85 1.92
C TYR A 5 11.59 5.09 0.41
N ARG A 6 11.53 6.35 -0.06
CA ARG A 6 11.26 6.66 -1.48
C ARG A 6 12.18 5.93 -2.46
N GLU A 7 13.48 5.86 -2.18
CA GLU A 7 14.44 5.18 -3.05
C GLU A 7 14.21 3.66 -3.07
N ILE A 8 14.01 3.06 -1.89
CA ILE A 8 13.71 1.63 -1.73
C ILE A 8 12.40 1.27 -2.42
N ILE A 9 11.35 2.10 -2.28
CA ILE A 9 10.08 1.94 -2.99
C ILE A 9 10.32 1.94 -4.50
N SER A 10 11.08 2.91 -5.03
CA SER A 10 11.35 2.99 -6.47
C SER A 10 12.08 1.75 -6.99
N LYS A 11 13.02 1.21 -6.22
CA LYS A 11 13.71 -0.04 -6.55
C LYS A 11 12.76 -1.24 -6.53
N LEU A 12 12.08 -1.46 -5.41
CA LEU A 12 11.20 -2.61 -5.20
C LEU A 12 10.02 -2.66 -6.18
N LYS A 13 9.47 -1.51 -6.59
CA LYS A 13 8.43 -1.46 -7.64
C LYS A 13 8.86 -2.09 -8.96
N ASN A 14 10.15 -2.13 -9.25
CA ASN A 14 10.70 -2.68 -10.50
C ASN A 14 11.35 -4.05 -10.31
N THR A 15 11.67 -4.45 -9.08
CA THR A 15 12.45 -5.66 -8.80
C THR A 15 11.72 -6.72 -7.97
N ASP A 16 10.62 -6.37 -7.29
CA ASP A 16 9.86 -7.27 -6.43
C ASP A 16 8.38 -7.29 -6.85
N LEU A 17 7.98 -8.38 -7.51
CA LEU A 17 6.62 -8.57 -7.99
C LEU A 17 5.57 -8.60 -6.86
N ARG A 18 5.94 -9.10 -5.67
CA ARG A 18 5.04 -9.10 -4.52
C ARG A 18 4.83 -7.68 -4.02
N PHE A 19 5.91 -6.91 -3.89
CA PHE A 19 5.83 -5.50 -3.49
C PHE A 19 4.99 -4.71 -4.48
N GLN A 20 5.22 -4.90 -5.79
CA GLN A 20 4.44 -4.24 -6.84
C GLN A 20 2.94 -4.50 -6.68
N LYS A 21 2.53 -5.77 -6.54
CA LYS A 21 1.12 -6.13 -6.34
C LYS A 21 0.51 -5.49 -5.09
N LEU A 22 1.21 -5.52 -3.96
CA LEU A 22 0.74 -4.89 -2.72
C LEU A 22 0.60 -3.38 -2.87
N PHE A 23 1.56 -2.74 -3.53
CA PHE A 23 1.54 -1.30 -3.77
C PHE A 23 0.36 -0.89 -4.67
N ASP A 24 0.11 -1.65 -5.73
CA ASP A 24 -1.01 -1.40 -6.65
C ASP A 24 -2.35 -1.62 -5.93
N GLN A 25 -2.51 -2.72 -5.18
CA GLN A 25 -3.70 -2.98 -4.37
C GLN A 25 -3.97 -1.89 -3.33
N HIS A 26 -2.93 -1.37 -2.68
CA HIS A 26 -3.07 -0.26 -1.75
C HIS A 26 -3.61 1.00 -2.45
N ASN A 27 -3.10 1.31 -3.65
CA ASN A 27 -3.53 2.50 -4.41
C ASN A 27 -4.96 2.34 -4.93
N GLU A 28 -5.33 1.15 -5.39
CA GLU A 28 -6.70 0.85 -5.81
C GLU A 28 -7.68 1.02 -4.65
N LEU A 29 -7.36 0.50 -3.47
CA LEU A 29 -8.19 0.68 -2.27
C LEU A 29 -8.26 2.14 -1.83
N ASP A 30 -7.15 2.88 -1.88
CA ASP A 30 -7.14 4.31 -1.57
C ASP A 30 -8.08 5.09 -2.49
N GLN A 31 -8.01 4.83 -3.81
CA GLN A 31 -8.87 5.47 -4.79
C GLN A 31 -10.34 5.06 -4.61
N LYS A 32 -10.61 3.77 -4.36
CA LYS A 32 -11.96 3.27 -4.08
C LYS A 32 -12.57 3.96 -2.87
N ILE A 33 -11.83 4.07 -1.77
CA ILE A 33 -12.27 4.76 -0.54
C ILE A 33 -12.58 6.23 -0.84
N LYS A 34 -11.68 6.96 -1.51
CA LYS A 34 -11.90 8.36 -1.90
C LYS A 34 -13.16 8.55 -2.75
N ASN A 35 -13.38 7.66 -3.71
CA ASN A 35 -14.55 7.72 -4.58
C ASN A 35 -15.85 7.50 -3.80
N ILE A 36 -15.86 6.57 -2.83
CA ILE A 36 -17.02 6.34 -1.97
C ILE A 36 -17.25 7.54 -1.04
N GLU A 37 -16.20 8.05 -0.40
CA GLU A 37 -16.29 9.22 0.50
C GLU A 37 -16.73 10.49 -0.24
N SER A 38 -16.38 10.61 -1.53
CA SER A 38 -16.83 11.72 -2.39
C SER A 38 -18.24 11.54 -2.94
N GLY A 39 -18.93 10.44 -2.60
CA GLY A 39 -20.27 10.12 -3.11
C GLY A 39 -20.31 9.75 -4.60
N ILE A 40 -19.16 9.53 -5.24
CA ILE A 40 -19.06 9.14 -6.66
C ILE A 40 -19.54 7.68 -6.85
N ILE A 41 -19.26 6.83 -5.85
CA ILE A 41 -19.64 5.41 -5.86
C ILE A 41 -20.50 5.12 -4.63
N VAL A 42 -21.70 4.58 -4.85
CA VAL A 42 -22.50 3.97 -3.78
C VAL A 42 -22.01 2.53 -3.60
N ASN A 43 -21.25 2.27 -2.54
CA ASN A 43 -20.84 0.92 -2.20
C ASN A 43 -21.88 0.28 -1.27
N THR A 44 -22.55 -0.76 -1.76
CA THR A 44 -23.61 -1.48 -1.04
C THR A 44 -23.14 -2.81 -0.44
N THR A 45 -21.92 -3.26 -0.77
CA THR A 45 -21.43 -4.61 -0.43
C THR A 45 -20.39 -4.59 0.67
N GLU A 46 -19.50 -3.59 0.69
CA GLU A 46 -18.44 -3.47 1.69
C GLU A 46 -18.52 -2.10 2.39
N THR A 47 -18.39 -2.10 3.71
CA THR A 47 -18.36 -0.85 4.48
C THR A 47 -17.02 -0.12 4.27
N ILE A 48 -17.04 1.22 4.31
CA ILE A 48 -15.82 2.04 4.25
C ILE A 48 -14.84 1.63 5.35
N GLU A 49 -15.33 1.25 6.53
CA GLU A 49 -14.50 0.77 7.64
C GLU A 49 -13.77 -0.53 7.29
N ALA A 50 -14.45 -1.49 6.65
CA ALA A 50 -13.82 -2.73 6.19
C ALA A 50 -12.73 -2.47 5.16
N LEU A 51 -12.98 -1.57 4.20
CA LEU A 51 -11.98 -1.17 3.19
C LEU A 51 -10.77 -0.48 3.84
N LYS A 52 -11.00 0.40 4.82
CA LYS A 52 -9.92 1.05 5.58
C LYS A 52 -9.08 0.03 6.35
N LYS A 53 -9.70 -1.00 6.95
CA LYS A 53 -8.98 -2.11 7.62
C LYS A 53 -8.14 -2.92 6.63
N GLN A 54 -8.68 -3.25 5.45
CA GLN A 54 -7.93 -3.94 4.39
C GLN A 54 -6.73 -3.09 3.93
N LYS A 55 -6.94 -1.80 3.69
CA LYS A 55 -5.88 -0.87 3.30
C LYS A 55 -4.78 -0.77 4.35
N LEU A 56 -5.15 -0.74 5.64
CA LEU A 56 -4.19 -0.72 6.74
C LEU A 56 -3.32 -1.99 6.75
N LYS A 57 -3.92 -3.18 6.61
CA LYS A 57 -3.17 -4.44 6.54
C LYS A 57 -2.14 -4.46 5.41
N ILE A 58 -2.53 -4.02 4.21
CA ILE A 58 -1.61 -3.94 3.07
C ILE A 58 -0.49 -2.93 3.35
N LYS A 59 -0.81 -1.79 3.97
CA LYS A 59 0.20 -0.79 4.37
C LYS A 59 1.20 -1.39 5.37
N ASP A 60 0.75 -2.21 6.31
CA ASP A 60 1.62 -2.90 7.28
C ASP A 60 2.53 -3.93 6.58
N GLU A 61 2.00 -4.69 5.61
CA GLU A 61 2.81 -5.61 4.80
C GLU A 61 3.88 -4.88 3.97
N ILE A 62 3.50 -3.76 3.35
CA ILE A 62 4.43 -2.89 2.62
C ILE A 62 5.53 -2.41 3.57
N TYR A 63 5.17 -1.95 4.77
CA TYR A 63 6.13 -1.48 5.77
C TYR A 63 7.14 -2.56 6.16
N GLU A 64 6.70 -3.79 6.42
CA GLU A 64 7.63 -4.88 6.75
C GLU A 64 8.59 -5.22 5.62
N ILE A 65 8.15 -5.14 4.36
CA ILE A 65 9.05 -5.32 3.21
C ILE A 65 10.07 -4.18 3.14
N LEU A 66 9.62 -2.93 3.32
CA LEU A 66 10.49 -1.75 3.30
C LEU A 66 11.55 -1.81 4.41
N ARG A 67 11.13 -2.16 5.63
CA ARG A 67 12.02 -2.31 6.79
C ARG A 67 13.08 -3.39 6.54
N LYS A 68 12.69 -4.55 6.02
CA LYS A 68 13.65 -5.61 5.68
C LYS A 68 14.62 -5.19 4.58
N ALA A 69 14.14 -4.47 3.58
CA ALA A 69 14.97 -3.96 2.49
C ALA A 69 15.95 -2.87 2.97
N SER A 70 15.52 -1.98 3.88
CA SER A 70 16.41 -0.98 4.49
C SER A 70 17.45 -1.60 5.42
N ASP A 71 17.04 -2.56 6.25
CA ASP A 71 17.96 -3.27 7.16
C ASP A 71 19.02 -4.04 6.36
N THR A 72 18.65 -4.63 5.22
CA THR A 72 19.60 -5.27 4.31
C THR A 72 20.58 -4.27 3.69
N HIS A 73 20.16 -3.02 3.46
CA HIS A 73 21.02 -1.99 2.89
C HIS A 73 22.02 -1.39 3.89
N LEU A 74 21.70 -1.42 5.19
CA LEU A 74 22.57 -0.93 6.27
C LEU A 74 23.65 -1.94 6.71
N ASN A 75 23.56 -3.19 6.25
CA ASN A 75 24.49 -4.27 6.61
C ASN A 75 25.53 -4.57 5.50
N LEU A 76 25.69 -3.67 4.53
CA LEU A 76 26.67 -3.72 3.42
C LEU A 76 27.59 -2.51 3.48
#